data_AF-A0A6P7Z8U5-F1
#
_entry.id   AF-A0A6P7Z8U5-F1
#
_cell.length_a   1.000
_cell.length_b   1.000
_cell.length_c   1.000
_cell.angle_alpha   90.00
_cell.angle_beta   90.00
_cell.angle_gamma   90.00
#
_symmetry.space_group_name_H-M   'P 1'
#
loop_
_entity.id
_entity.type
_entity.pdbx_description
1 polymer ?
#
loop_
_entity_poly.entity_id
_entity_poly.type
_entity_poly.pdbx_seq_one_letter_code
_entity_poly.pdbx_strand_id
1 'polypeptide(L)'
;MSEKKRKKQKENSFLDISILKKFLLTYEQHCDETQSSVSPTIQKGLWNCINNEVAITKFVLSSPETVPEDFPPVLFKPLVKTIRDLRYMLGKELCIWGILLSNLDIASLAIMLELKGRTIYPFYKLEMIDCGIDVWSMERLGKALSFSNLVSIVLDYNKFGDEGVKGLVHGLEGNKKLLSLSLCYCNLGIESGSVLGPVIAHTAIQELYLNGNYLQCSGAVELITPISTYAQGLAAERDTAPETSTDFAHQILEATGSTGIYTAVSSLNVVPEKPQHAISDGNEDKKKRKGKNKKKRDAAVVGPWLAKLHLADNGIDGRGDEGETGVLEFSQLLT
;
A
#
# COMPACT_ATOMS: atom_id res chain seq x y z
N MET A 1 11.09 -53.41 -18.07
CA MET A 1 10.15 -52.74 -18.99
C MET A 1 9.29 -51.75 -18.20
N SER A 2 9.67 -50.48 -18.30
CA SER A 2 8.83 -49.27 -18.28
C SER A 2 7.77 -49.09 -17.17
N GLU A 3 8.22 -48.64 -15.99
CA GLU A 3 7.37 -47.90 -15.06
C GLU A 3 7.05 -46.50 -15.64
N LYS A 4 5.78 -46.29 -16.03
CA LYS A 4 5.25 -44.96 -16.39
C LYS A 4 5.23 -44.08 -15.14
N LYS A 5 6.22 -43.17 -15.03
CA LYS A 5 6.14 -42.01 -14.12
C LYS A 5 4.89 -41.19 -14.44
N ARG A 6 3.88 -41.25 -13.56
CA ARG A 6 2.77 -40.29 -13.53
C ARG A 6 3.36 -38.89 -13.28
N LYS A 7 3.43 -38.06 -14.32
CA LYS A 7 3.58 -36.61 -14.19
C LYS A 7 2.39 -36.11 -13.37
N LYS A 8 2.63 -35.66 -12.14
CA LYS A 8 1.70 -34.79 -11.42
C LYS A 8 1.59 -33.51 -12.24
N GLN A 9 0.54 -33.42 -13.06
CA GLN A 9 0.06 -32.14 -13.56
C GLN A 9 -0.23 -31.28 -12.33
N LYS A 10 0.37 -30.10 -12.29
CA LYS A 10 -0.01 -29.03 -11.38
C LYS A 10 -1.47 -28.72 -11.74
N GLU A 11 -2.42 -29.17 -10.92
CA GLU A 11 -3.82 -28.81 -11.04
C GLU A 11 -3.90 -27.28 -11.10
N ASN A 12 -4.22 -26.74 -12.27
CA ASN A 12 -4.78 -25.41 -12.36
C ASN A 12 -6.04 -25.46 -11.50
N SER A 13 -6.04 -24.75 -10.36
CA SER A 13 -7.26 -24.54 -9.59
C SER A 13 -8.23 -23.80 -10.50
N PHE A 14 -9.18 -24.52 -11.09
CA PHE A 14 -10.29 -23.89 -11.78
C PHE A 14 -10.96 -22.94 -10.81
N LEU A 15 -11.17 -21.70 -11.25
CA LEU A 15 -11.96 -20.75 -10.48
C LEU A 15 -13.36 -21.32 -10.35
N ASP A 16 -13.85 -21.47 -9.13
CA ASP A 16 -15.22 -21.88 -8.91
C ASP A 16 -16.16 -20.71 -9.24
N ILE A 17 -16.68 -20.70 -10.46
CA ILE A 17 -17.60 -19.68 -10.98
C ILE A 17 -18.86 -19.59 -10.11
N SER A 18 -19.23 -20.65 -9.40
CA SER A 18 -20.36 -20.61 -8.46
C SER A 18 -20.18 -19.54 -7.38
N ILE A 19 -18.93 -19.23 -7.00
CA ILE A 19 -18.61 -18.15 -6.05
C ILE A 19 -19.02 -16.80 -6.62
N LEU A 20 -18.77 -16.52 -7.91
CA LEU A 20 -19.13 -15.23 -8.52
C LEU A 20 -20.63 -15.10 -8.73
N LYS A 21 -21.31 -16.18 -9.12
CA LYS A 21 -22.78 -16.20 -9.22
C LYS A 21 -23.41 -15.96 -7.84
N LYS A 22 -22.88 -16.60 -6.79
CA LYS A 22 -23.28 -16.36 -5.41
C LYS A 22 -22.98 -14.93 -4.97
N PHE A 23 -21.82 -14.39 -5.35
CA PHE A 23 -21.45 -13.01 -5.05
C PHE A 23 -22.45 -12.02 -5.64
N LEU A 24 -22.78 -12.16 -6.93
CA LEU A 24 -23.75 -11.30 -7.59
C LEU A 24 -25.11 -11.36 -6.89
N LEU A 25 -25.62 -12.58 -6.64
CA LEU A 25 -26.90 -12.76 -5.95
C LEU A 25 -26.91 -12.15 -4.54
N THR A 26 -25.87 -12.38 -3.74
CA THR A 26 -25.75 -11.80 -2.39
C THR A 26 -25.60 -10.28 -2.43
N TYR A 27 -24.91 -9.73 -3.43
CA TYR A 27 -24.81 -8.28 -3.64
C TYR A 27 -26.16 -7.65 -3.97
N GLU A 28 -26.93 -8.25 -4.89
CA GLU A 28 -28.29 -7.81 -5.24
C GLU A 28 -29.20 -7.85 -4.00
N GLN A 29 -29.15 -8.93 -3.20
CA GLN A 29 -29.89 -9.03 -1.94
C GLN A 29 -29.52 -7.92 -0.94
N HIS A 30 -28.23 -7.64 -0.76
CA HIS A 30 -27.80 -6.56 0.14
C HIS A 30 -28.18 -5.17 -0.38
N CYS A 31 -28.22 -4.99 -1.70
CA CYS A 31 -28.74 -3.77 -2.32
C CYS A 31 -30.22 -3.58 -1.94
N ASP A 32 -31.05 -4.61 -2.14
CA ASP A 32 -32.47 -4.58 -1.77
C ASP A 32 -32.68 -4.30 -0.27
N GLU A 33 -31.96 -4.99 0.61
CA GLU A 33 -32.02 -4.84 2.07
C GLU A 33 -31.69 -3.41 2.55
N THR A 34 -30.87 -2.69 1.80
CA THR A 34 -30.39 -1.35 2.16
C THR A 34 -31.01 -0.24 1.32
N GLN A 35 -32.00 -0.57 0.47
CA GLN A 35 -32.62 0.36 -0.48
C GLN A 35 -31.58 1.02 -1.41
N SER A 36 -30.53 0.29 -1.75
CA SER A 36 -29.49 0.71 -2.69
C SER A 36 -29.81 0.18 -4.07
N SER A 37 -29.55 0.98 -5.10
CA SER A 37 -29.45 0.46 -6.46
C SER A 37 -28.23 -0.44 -6.61
N VAL A 38 -28.33 -1.42 -7.52
CA VAL A 38 -27.19 -2.25 -7.94
C VAL A 38 -26.28 -1.39 -8.81
N SER A 39 -24.99 -1.32 -8.48
CA SER A 39 -24.04 -0.54 -9.27
C SER A 39 -23.84 -1.17 -10.67
N PRO A 40 -24.08 -0.43 -11.77
CA PRO A 40 -23.93 -0.97 -13.12
C PRO A 40 -22.52 -1.46 -13.42
N THR A 41 -21.49 -0.78 -12.89
CA THR A 41 -20.09 -1.15 -13.09
C THR A 41 -19.71 -2.43 -12.36
N ILE A 42 -20.21 -2.63 -11.13
CA ILE A 42 -20.03 -3.89 -10.39
C ILE A 42 -20.75 -5.03 -11.11
N GLN A 43 -22.02 -4.83 -11.48
CA GLN A 43 -22.82 -5.86 -12.15
C GLN A 43 -22.17 -6.27 -13.47
N LYS A 44 -21.84 -5.31 -14.35
CA LYS A 44 -21.15 -5.58 -15.62
C LYS A 44 -19.80 -6.27 -15.41
N GLY A 45 -19.02 -5.84 -14.42
CA GLY A 45 -17.75 -6.47 -14.06
C GLY A 45 -17.91 -7.94 -13.67
N LEU A 46 -18.88 -8.25 -12.79
CA LEU A 46 -19.19 -9.62 -12.37
C LEU A 46 -19.67 -10.49 -13.54
N TRP A 47 -20.58 -9.98 -14.38
CA TRP A 47 -21.07 -10.71 -15.56
C TRP A 47 -19.94 -11.04 -16.54
N ASN A 48 -19.06 -10.07 -16.82
CA ASN A 48 -17.89 -10.30 -17.66
C ASN A 48 -16.96 -11.37 -17.06
N CYS A 49 -16.71 -11.31 -15.75
CA CYS A 49 -15.90 -12.30 -15.05
C CYS A 49 -16.53 -13.70 -15.08
N ILE A 50 -17.86 -13.82 -14.89
CA ILE A 50 -18.60 -15.08 -14.96
C ILE A 50 -18.51 -15.69 -16.36
N ASN A 51 -18.73 -14.90 -17.41
CA ASN A 51 -18.74 -15.39 -18.80
C ASN A 51 -17.35 -15.81 -19.29
N ASN A 52 -16.29 -15.18 -18.78
CA ASN A 52 -14.90 -15.49 -19.14
C ASN A 52 -14.20 -16.42 -18.15
N GLU A 53 -14.90 -16.92 -17.14
CA GLU A 53 -14.37 -17.83 -16.12
C GLU A 53 -13.15 -17.27 -15.34
N VAL A 54 -13.12 -15.96 -15.12
CA VAL A 54 -12.03 -15.25 -14.41
C VAL A 54 -12.54 -14.60 -13.13
N ALA A 55 -11.65 -14.42 -12.14
CA ALA A 55 -12.02 -13.80 -10.87
C ALA A 55 -12.21 -12.29 -11.04
N ILE A 56 -13.16 -11.71 -10.30
CA ILE A 56 -13.22 -10.25 -10.18
C ILE A 56 -12.12 -9.80 -9.20
N THR A 57 -11.12 -9.10 -9.72
CA THR A 57 -10.02 -8.56 -8.91
C THR A 57 -10.17 -7.07 -8.65
N LYS A 58 -10.94 -6.37 -9.49
CA LYS A 58 -11.20 -4.93 -9.38
C LYS A 58 -12.68 -4.68 -9.20
N PHE A 59 -13.03 -4.01 -8.11
CA PHE A 59 -14.38 -3.52 -7.86
C PHE A 59 -14.42 -2.03 -8.16
N VAL A 60 -15.28 -1.62 -9.09
CA VAL A 60 -15.56 -0.22 -9.37
C VAL A 60 -17.01 0.05 -8.99
N LEU A 61 -17.21 0.77 -7.90
CA LEU A 61 -18.52 1.22 -7.43
C LEU A 61 -18.78 2.63 -7.93
N SER A 62 -19.79 2.77 -8.78
CA SER A 62 -20.22 4.05 -9.32
C SER A 62 -21.72 4.04 -9.61
N SER A 63 -22.31 5.23 -9.68
CA SER A 63 -23.67 5.45 -10.16
C SER A 63 -23.75 5.34 -11.69
N PRO A 64 -24.92 5.06 -12.26
CA PRO A 64 -25.13 5.16 -13.71
C PRO A 64 -24.83 6.58 -14.22
N GLU A 65 -24.35 6.70 -15.46
CA GLU A 65 -24.09 8.00 -16.11
C GLU A 65 -25.35 8.89 -16.20
N THR A 66 -26.51 8.25 -16.39
CA THR A 66 -27.81 8.91 -16.41
C THR A 66 -28.65 8.37 -15.26
N VAL A 67 -28.94 9.22 -14.28
CA VAL A 67 -29.72 8.88 -13.08
C VAL A 67 -31.17 9.36 -13.27
N PRO A 68 -32.16 8.47 -13.37
CA PRO A 68 -33.58 8.84 -13.36
C PRO A 68 -33.96 9.58 -12.06
N GLU A 69 -34.99 10.44 -12.12
CA GLU A 69 -35.41 11.29 -10.98
C GLU A 69 -35.74 10.49 -9.70
N ASP A 70 -36.25 9.25 -9.83
CA ASP A 70 -36.60 8.35 -8.71
C ASP A 70 -35.61 7.19 -8.52
N PHE A 71 -34.38 7.30 -9.04
CA PHE A 71 -33.41 6.21 -8.94
C PHE A 71 -32.82 6.12 -7.51
N PRO A 72 -32.98 4.99 -6.80
CA PRO A 72 -32.38 4.83 -5.48
C PRO A 72 -30.86 5.02 -5.55
N PRO A 73 -30.22 5.59 -4.51
CA PRO A 73 -28.79 5.83 -4.54
C PRO A 73 -28.01 4.52 -4.63
N VAL A 74 -26.84 4.55 -5.27
CA VAL A 74 -25.86 3.47 -5.13
C VAL A 74 -25.11 3.68 -3.82
N LEU A 75 -25.15 2.70 -2.93
CA LEU A 75 -24.47 2.75 -1.62
C LEU A 75 -23.24 1.83 -1.59
N PHE A 76 -22.27 2.18 -0.75
CA PHE A 76 -21.07 1.34 -0.52
C PHE A 76 -21.36 0.12 0.36
N LYS A 77 -22.24 0.28 1.35
CA LYS A 77 -22.56 -0.74 2.35
C LYS A 77 -22.89 -2.13 1.77
N PRO A 78 -23.70 -2.28 0.71
CA PRO A 78 -23.96 -3.59 0.11
C PRO A 78 -22.70 -4.31 -0.36
N LEU A 79 -21.81 -3.59 -1.06
CA LEU A 79 -20.59 -4.17 -1.60
C LEU A 79 -19.66 -4.65 -0.48
N VAL A 80 -19.42 -3.80 0.52
CA VAL A 80 -18.53 -4.16 1.64
C VAL A 80 -19.11 -5.31 2.47
N LYS A 81 -20.44 -5.35 2.64
CA LYS A 81 -21.13 -6.45 3.33
C LYS A 81 -20.98 -7.75 2.55
N THR A 82 -21.17 -7.75 1.23
CA THR A 82 -21.01 -8.95 0.38
C THR A 82 -19.59 -9.50 0.40
N ILE A 83 -18.58 -8.62 0.26
CA ILE A 83 -17.17 -9.02 0.34
C ILE A 83 -16.88 -9.71 1.68
N ARG A 84 -17.44 -9.19 2.77
CA ARG A 84 -17.24 -9.72 4.13
C ARG A 84 -17.98 -11.03 4.38
N ASP A 85 -19.24 -11.12 4.01
CA ASP A 85 -20.08 -12.29 4.26
C ASP A 85 -19.60 -13.50 3.45
N LEU A 86 -19.13 -13.27 2.23
CA LEU A 86 -18.56 -14.31 1.38
C LEU A 86 -17.06 -14.50 1.59
N ARG A 87 -16.43 -13.67 2.41
CA ARG A 87 -14.97 -13.60 2.61
C ARG A 87 -14.23 -13.66 1.28
N TYR A 88 -14.60 -12.76 0.36
CA TYR A 88 -14.06 -12.78 -0.99
C TYR A 88 -12.60 -12.31 -1.01
N MET A 89 -11.66 -13.25 -1.17
CA MET A 89 -10.20 -13.01 -1.03
C MET A 89 -9.47 -12.74 -2.35
N LEU A 90 -10.18 -12.59 -3.47
CA LEU A 90 -9.54 -12.35 -4.77
C LEU A 90 -9.54 -10.86 -5.17
N GLY A 91 -10.26 -10.01 -4.42
CA GLY A 91 -10.25 -8.56 -4.60
C GLY A 91 -8.89 -7.93 -4.35
N LYS A 92 -8.46 -7.05 -5.26
CA LYS A 92 -7.15 -6.40 -5.31
C LYS A 92 -7.25 -4.88 -5.36
N GLU A 93 -8.21 -4.38 -6.13
CA GLU A 93 -8.46 -2.96 -6.32
C GLU A 93 -9.90 -2.64 -5.90
N LEU A 94 -10.07 -1.59 -5.09
CA LEU A 94 -11.37 -1.06 -4.71
C LEU A 94 -11.44 0.41 -5.13
N CYS A 95 -12.33 0.70 -6.08
CA CYS A 95 -12.57 2.03 -6.63
C CYS A 95 -14.01 2.45 -6.29
N ILE A 96 -14.17 3.62 -5.69
CA ILE A 96 -15.45 4.21 -5.33
C ILE A 96 -15.45 5.62 -5.93
N TRP A 97 -16.37 5.89 -6.85
CA TRP A 97 -16.36 7.14 -7.62
C TRP A 97 -17.73 7.82 -7.57
N GLY A 98 -17.77 9.06 -7.08
CA GLY A 98 -18.98 9.88 -7.02
C GLY A 98 -20.05 9.33 -6.08
N ILE A 99 -19.66 8.51 -5.08
CA ILE A 99 -20.57 7.94 -4.09
C ILE A 99 -20.25 8.56 -2.73
N LEU A 100 -21.22 9.25 -2.13
CA LEU A 100 -21.07 9.81 -0.80
C LEU A 100 -20.87 8.70 0.24
N LEU A 101 -19.78 8.78 1.00
CA LEU A 101 -19.44 7.82 2.04
C LEU A 101 -19.69 8.43 3.41
N SER A 102 -20.49 7.74 4.22
CA SER A 102 -20.67 8.12 5.61
C SER A 102 -19.44 7.75 6.45
N ASN A 103 -19.31 8.36 7.62
CA ASN A 103 -18.25 8.01 8.57
C ASN A 103 -18.29 6.51 8.96
N LEU A 104 -19.48 5.89 8.95
CA LEU A 104 -19.63 4.45 9.18
C LEU A 104 -19.09 3.60 8.03
N ASP A 105 -19.25 4.06 6.79
CA ASP A 105 -18.69 3.41 5.59
C ASP A 105 -17.17 3.42 5.65
N ILE A 106 -16.58 4.58 5.98
CA ILE A 106 -15.14 4.76 6.14
C ILE A 106 -14.60 3.89 7.28
N ALA A 107 -15.29 3.86 8.43
CA ALA A 107 -14.89 2.98 9.53
C ALA A 107 -14.91 1.51 9.12
N SER A 108 -15.91 1.08 8.36
CA SER A 108 -16.04 -0.29 7.86
C SER A 108 -14.95 -0.65 6.86
N LEU A 109 -14.63 0.26 5.94
CA LEU A 109 -13.52 0.13 5.00
C LEU A 109 -12.18 0.06 5.73
N ALA A 110 -11.96 0.95 6.70
CA ALA A 110 -10.72 1.01 7.46
C ALA A 110 -10.46 -0.30 8.23
N ILE A 111 -11.48 -0.88 8.86
CA ILE A 111 -11.38 -2.22 9.50
C ILE A 111 -11.04 -3.31 8.47
N MET A 112 -11.58 -3.23 7.26
CA MET A 112 -11.31 -4.19 6.18
C MET A 112 -9.86 -4.13 5.69
N LEU A 113 -9.23 -2.94 5.74
CA LEU A 113 -7.85 -2.70 5.29
C LEU A 113 -6.79 -3.06 6.34
N GLU A 114 -7.14 -3.07 7.62
CA GLU A 114 -6.21 -3.31 8.73
C GLU A 114 -5.71 -4.77 8.78
N LEU A 115 -4.39 -4.97 8.73
CA LEU A 115 -3.73 -6.28 8.86
C LEU A 115 -3.88 -6.97 10.22
N LYS A 116 -4.47 -6.29 11.20
CA LYS A 116 -4.68 -6.82 12.56
C LYS A 116 -6.03 -7.52 12.72
N GLY A 117 -6.89 -7.45 11.70
CA GLY A 117 -8.21 -8.09 11.72
C GLY A 117 -8.15 -9.62 11.64
N ARG A 118 -9.30 -10.27 11.88
CA ARG A 118 -9.46 -11.73 11.69
C ARG A 118 -9.29 -12.15 10.23
N THR A 119 -9.61 -11.25 9.30
CA THR A 119 -9.54 -11.48 7.86
C THR A 119 -8.73 -10.36 7.24
N ILE A 120 -7.69 -10.73 6.50
CA ILE A 120 -6.82 -9.80 5.79
C ILE A 120 -7.25 -9.82 4.33
N TYR A 121 -7.96 -8.78 3.90
CA TYR A 121 -8.34 -8.65 2.50
C TYR A 121 -7.13 -8.16 1.68
N PRO A 122 -6.85 -8.75 0.50
CA PRO A 122 -5.61 -8.49 -0.21
C PRO A 122 -5.72 -7.28 -1.16
N PHE A 123 -6.42 -6.23 -0.73
CA PHE A 123 -6.47 -4.96 -1.44
C PHE A 123 -5.11 -4.26 -1.35
N TYR A 124 -4.55 -3.92 -2.52
CA TYR A 124 -3.33 -3.13 -2.63
C TYR A 124 -3.57 -1.76 -3.24
N LYS A 125 -4.75 -1.53 -3.84
CA LYS A 125 -5.13 -0.23 -4.42
C LYS A 125 -6.50 0.21 -3.93
N LEU A 126 -6.59 1.47 -3.52
CA LEU A 126 -7.81 2.13 -3.11
C LEU A 126 -7.98 3.43 -3.89
N GLU A 127 -9.14 3.62 -4.50
CA GLU A 127 -9.55 4.90 -5.08
C GLU A 127 -10.88 5.31 -4.47
N MET A 128 -10.96 6.54 -3.98
CA MET A 128 -12.17 7.17 -3.46
C MET A 128 -12.22 8.58 -4.04
N ILE A 129 -12.87 8.72 -5.20
CA ILE A 129 -12.90 9.97 -5.96
C ILE A 129 -14.25 10.62 -5.75
N ASP A 130 -14.25 11.88 -5.29
CA ASP A 130 -15.47 12.65 -5.04
C ASP A 130 -16.48 11.88 -4.15
N CYS A 131 -16.03 11.48 -2.97
CA CYS A 131 -16.79 10.65 -2.03
C CYS A 131 -17.28 11.42 -0.79
N GLY A 132 -17.07 12.75 -0.73
CA GLY A 132 -17.48 13.58 0.40
C GLY A 132 -16.78 13.25 1.72
N ILE A 133 -15.50 12.85 1.67
CA ILE A 133 -14.75 12.44 2.88
C ILE A 133 -14.46 13.64 3.79
N ASP A 134 -14.88 13.57 5.05
CA ASP A 134 -14.64 14.60 6.08
C ASP A 134 -13.32 14.38 6.86
N VAL A 135 -12.98 15.35 7.71
CA VAL A 135 -11.75 15.32 8.54
C VAL A 135 -11.70 14.09 9.45
N TRP A 136 -12.82 13.72 10.07
CA TRP A 136 -12.90 12.54 10.93
C TRP A 136 -12.59 11.26 10.15
N SER A 137 -13.16 11.15 8.95
CA SER A 137 -12.96 10.02 8.05
C SER A 137 -11.52 9.92 7.59
N MET A 138 -10.86 11.04 7.33
CA MET A 138 -9.44 11.08 7.02
C MET A 138 -8.58 10.60 8.19
N GLU A 139 -8.86 11.04 9.43
CA GLU A 139 -8.17 10.54 10.63
C GLU A 139 -8.39 9.02 10.81
N ARG A 140 -9.62 8.55 10.61
CA ARG A 140 -9.96 7.13 10.71
C ARG A 140 -9.24 6.29 9.65
N LEU A 141 -9.19 6.78 8.42
CA LEU A 141 -8.47 6.14 7.32
C LEU A 141 -6.97 6.12 7.59
N GLY A 142 -6.38 7.26 8.02
CA GLY A 142 -4.98 7.38 8.40
C GLY A 142 -4.55 6.26 9.37
N LYS A 143 -5.30 6.07 10.47
CA LYS A 143 -5.02 4.98 11.44
C LYS A 143 -4.97 3.59 10.81
N ALA A 144 -5.78 3.31 9.78
CA ALA A 144 -5.75 2.04 9.08
C ALA A 144 -4.55 1.90 8.14
N LEU A 145 -4.06 3.00 7.55
CA LEU A 145 -2.95 2.97 6.60
C LEU A 145 -1.66 2.41 7.19
N SER A 146 -1.38 2.70 8.47
CA SER A 146 -0.21 2.16 9.19
C SER A 146 -0.20 0.63 9.25
N PHE A 147 -1.37 0.00 9.12
CA PHE A 147 -1.55 -1.44 9.13
C PHE A 147 -2.02 -2.00 7.81
N SER A 148 -2.04 -1.23 6.73
CA SER A 148 -2.59 -1.68 5.45
C SER A 148 -1.54 -2.42 4.59
N ASN A 149 -2.00 -3.01 3.49
CA ASN A 149 -1.15 -3.49 2.38
C ASN A 149 -1.23 -2.59 1.15
N LEU A 150 -1.77 -1.37 1.31
CA LEU A 150 -1.96 -0.47 0.18
C LEU A 150 -0.61 0.01 -0.36
N VAL A 151 -0.51 -0.04 -1.67
CA VAL A 151 0.62 0.41 -2.49
C VAL A 151 0.23 1.68 -3.26
N SER A 152 -1.05 1.87 -3.56
CA SER A 152 -1.57 3.07 -4.21
C SER A 152 -2.89 3.53 -3.59
N ILE A 153 -3.00 4.84 -3.34
CA ILE A 153 -4.18 5.52 -2.82
C ILE A 153 -4.48 6.74 -3.69
N VAL A 154 -5.74 6.88 -4.11
CA VAL A 154 -6.27 8.07 -4.80
C VAL A 154 -7.47 8.59 -4.00
N LEU A 155 -7.39 9.82 -3.50
CA LEU A 155 -8.45 10.48 -2.72
C LEU A 155 -8.91 11.78 -3.38
N ASP A 156 -8.72 11.89 -4.68
CA ASP A 156 -8.96 13.13 -5.44
C ASP A 156 -10.39 13.66 -5.28
N TYR A 157 -10.54 14.97 -5.40
CA TYR A 157 -11.82 15.68 -5.31
C TYR A 157 -12.55 15.53 -3.96
N ASN A 158 -11.87 15.12 -2.90
CA ASN A 158 -12.41 15.18 -1.54
C ASN A 158 -11.85 16.41 -0.82
N LYS A 159 -12.70 17.41 -0.56
CA LYS A 159 -12.32 18.73 -0.02
C LYS A 159 -12.09 18.72 1.49
N PHE A 160 -11.25 17.83 2.00
CA PHE A 160 -10.96 17.70 3.43
C PHE A 160 -9.96 18.74 3.96
N GLY A 161 -9.27 19.46 3.07
CA GLY A 161 -8.38 20.56 3.41
C GLY A 161 -7.20 20.19 4.31
N ASP A 162 -6.53 21.21 4.86
CA ASP A 162 -5.31 21.04 5.66
C ASP A 162 -5.55 20.16 6.92
N GLU A 163 -6.70 20.32 7.57
CA GLU A 163 -7.07 19.51 8.74
C GLU A 163 -7.25 18.03 8.38
N GLY A 164 -7.83 17.72 7.23
CA GLY A 164 -7.95 16.33 6.78
C GLY A 164 -6.60 15.69 6.48
N VAL A 165 -5.65 16.42 5.91
CA VAL A 165 -4.28 15.92 5.66
C VAL A 165 -3.57 15.58 6.95
N LYS A 166 -3.71 16.38 8.01
CA LYS A 166 -3.12 16.11 9.34
C LYS A 166 -3.54 14.71 9.85
N GLY A 167 -4.80 14.35 9.68
CA GLY A 167 -5.32 13.01 10.03
C GLY A 167 -4.73 11.87 9.18
N LEU A 168 -4.50 12.11 7.89
CA LEU A 168 -3.93 11.14 6.97
C LEU A 168 -2.46 10.84 7.29
N VAL A 169 -1.65 11.88 7.48
CA VAL A 169 -0.18 11.74 7.56
C VAL A 169 0.28 10.99 8.81
N HIS A 170 -0.44 11.10 9.92
CA HIS A 170 -0.16 10.31 11.13
C HIS A 170 -0.19 8.80 10.83
N GLY A 171 -1.03 8.40 9.88
CA GLY A 171 -1.11 7.03 9.36
C GLY A 171 0.04 6.61 8.45
N LEU A 172 0.66 7.59 7.77
CA LEU A 172 1.74 7.41 6.82
C LEU A 172 3.12 7.42 7.48
N GLU A 173 3.25 7.93 8.70
CA GLU A 173 4.50 7.91 9.45
C GLU A 173 5.10 6.49 9.50
N GLY A 174 6.30 6.35 8.91
CA GLY A 174 6.99 5.06 8.83
C GLY A 174 6.35 4.04 7.88
N ASN A 175 5.33 4.39 7.10
CA ASN A 175 4.76 3.52 6.08
C ASN A 175 5.78 3.27 4.95
N LYS A 176 6.14 2.00 4.76
CA LYS A 176 7.13 1.55 3.77
C LYS A 176 6.52 0.78 2.59
N LYS A 177 5.19 0.78 2.46
CA LYS A 177 4.48 0.02 1.42
C LYS A 177 3.82 0.92 0.38
N LEU A 178 3.31 2.07 0.81
CA LEU A 178 2.64 3.01 -0.09
C LEU A 178 3.68 3.64 -1.01
N LEU A 179 3.49 3.48 -2.33
CA LEU A 179 4.36 4.00 -3.38
C LEU A 179 3.73 5.18 -4.12
N SER A 180 2.40 5.24 -4.17
CA SER A 180 1.67 6.29 -4.89
C SER A 180 0.55 6.87 -4.04
N LEU A 181 0.51 8.20 -3.95
CA LEU A 181 -0.52 8.94 -3.24
C LEU A 181 -1.02 10.09 -4.13
N SER A 182 -2.32 10.13 -4.37
CA SER A 182 -2.98 11.23 -5.08
C SER A 182 -3.99 11.92 -4.19
N LEU A 183 -3.84 13.24 -4.06
CA LEU A 183 -4.69 14.16 -3.31
C LEU A 183 -5.02 15.38 -4.20
N CYS A 184 -5.32 15.16 -5.47
CA CYS A 184 -5.63 16.25 -6.40
C CYS A 184 -6.99 16.87 -6.05
N TYR A 185 -7.09 18.20 -6.15
CA TYR A 185 -8.35 18.93 -5.90
C TYR A 185 -8.96 18.66 -4.51
N CYS A 186 -8.11 18.52 -3.50
CA CYS A 186 -8.50 18.22 -2.11
C CYS A 186 -8.64 19.48 -1.21
N ASN A 187 -8.53 20.67 -1.80
CA ASN A 187 -8.56 21.97 -1.12
C ASN A 187 -7.39 22.13 -0.12
N LEU A 188 -6.22 21.61 -0.48
CA LEU A 188 -5.01 21.70 0.35
C LEU A 188 -4.39 23.08 0.24
N GLY A 189 -4.06 23.71 1.36
CA GLY A 189 -3.41 25.02 1.44
C GLY A 189 -1.92 24.94 1.72
N ILE A 190 -1.34 26.09 2.08
CA ILE A 190 0.07 26.23 2.46
C ILE A 190 0.44 25.25 3.59
N GLU A 191 -0.41 25.14 4.63
CA GLU A 191 -0.14 24.27 5.78
C GLU A 191 0.03 22.79 5.40
N SER A 192 -0.68 22.31 4.38
CA SER A 192 -0.49 20.93 3.90
C SER A 192 0.94 20.66 3.45
N GLY A 193 1.66 21.66 2.94
CA GLY A 193 3.08 21.58 2.61
C GLY A 193 3.94 21.22 3.83
N SER A 194 3.83 22.00 4.90
CA SER A 194 4.55 21.76 6.18
C SER A 194 4.27 20.38 6.79
N VAL A 195 3.07 19.84 6.57
CA VAL A 195 2.63 18.58 7.16
C VAL A 195 3.06 17.38 6.31
N LEU A 196 2.96 17.49 4.98
CA LEU A 196 3.33 16.41 4.06
C LEU A 196 4.85 16.26 3.95
N GLY A 197 5.60 17.35 3.79
CA GLY A 197 7.05 17.30 3.51
C GLY A 197 7.84 16.38 4.45
N PRO A 198 7.78 16.60 5.78
CA PRO A 198 8.49 15.79 6.76
C PRO A 198 8.09 14.32 6.73
N VAL A 199 6.82 14.01 6.48
CA VAL A 199 6.34 12.62 6.45
C VAL A 199 6.78 11.94 5.17
N ILE A 200 6.55 12.56 4.01
CA ILE A 200 6.92 12.01 2.69
C ILE A 200 8.41 11.68 2.64
N ALA A 201 9.28 12.56 3.18
CA ALA A 201 10.73 12.34 3.24
C ALA A 201 11.12 10.99 3.86
N HIS A 202 10.29 10.45 4.76
CA HIS A 202 10.54 9.20 5.49
C HIS A 202 9.63 8.03 5.08
N THR A 203 8.92 8.12 3.95
CA THR A 203 8.06 7.03 3.43
C THR A 203 8.68 6.31 2.23
N ALA A 204 7.97 5.33 1.67
CA ALA A 204 8.33 4.70 0.39
C ALA A 204 7.67 5.37 -0.83
N ILE A 205 6.99 6.51 -0.65
CA ILE A 205 6.21 7.15 -1.72
C ILE A 205 7.17 7.63 -2.83
N GLN A 206 6.86 7.20 -4.06
CA GLN A 206 7.59 7.51 -5.29
C GLN A 206 6.84 8.51 -6.17
N GLU A 207 5.51 8.49 -6.12
CA GLU A 207 4.67 9.38 -6.91
C GLU A 207 3.67 10.09 -5.99
N LEU A 208 3.78 11.42 -5.94
CA LEU A 208 2.88 12.29 -5.18
C LEU A 208 2.16 13.24 -6.15
N TYR A 209 0.84 13.18 -6.15
CA TYR A 209 -0.01 14.02 -6.97
C TYR A 209 -0.81 15.00 -6.10
N LEU A 210 -0.58 16.29 -6.29
CA LEU A 210 -1.19 17.39 -5.55
C LEU A 210 -1.79 18.45 -6.47
N ASN A 211 -2.10 18.11 -7.72
CA ASN A 211 -2.58 19.09 -8.70
C ASN A 211 -3.90 19.74 -8.26
N GLY A 212 -4.12 21.00 -8.63
CA GLY A 212 -5.39 21.68 -8.39
C GLY A 212 -5.68 21.98 -6.92
N ASN A 213 -4.63 22.26 -6.14
CA ASN A 213 -4.72 22.67 -4.74
C ASN A 213 -4.24 24.14 -4.61
N TYR A 214 -3.98 24.58 -3.39
CA TYR A 214 -3.63 25.96 -3.03
C TYR A 214 -2.36 26.00 -2.16
N LEU A 215 -1.38 25.14 -2.46
CA LEU A 215 -0.12 25.11 -1.70
C LEU A 215 0.67 26.41 -1.85
N GLN A 216 0.53 27.12 -2.97
CA GLN A 216 1.34 28.28 -3.36
C GLN A 216 2.84 27.95 -3.37
N CYS A 217 3.69 28.96 -3.53
CA CYS A 217 5.13 28.74 -3.50
C CYS A 217 5.60 28.36 -2.09
N SER A 218 5.10 29.02 -1.04
CA SER A 218 5.53 28.69 0.34
C SER A 218 5.23 27.24 0.72
N GLY A 219 4.01 26.74 0.45
CA GLY A 219 3.65 25.36 0.76
C GLY A 219 4.43 24.36 -0.10
N ALA A 220 4.73 24.70 -1.35
CA ALA A 220 5.61 23.87 -2.20
C ALA A 220 7.06 23.82 -1.64
N VAL A 221 7.60 24.94 -1.16
CA VAL A 221 8.90 24.99 -0.48
C VAL A 221 8.90 24.11 0.77
N GLU A 222 7.88 24.24 1.62
CA GLU A 222 7.74 23.45 2.85
C GLU A 222 7.59 21.95 2.59
N LEU A 223 6.97 21.58 1.46
CA LEU A 223 6.90 20.19 1.01
C LEU A 223 8.27 19.66 0.56
N ILE A 224 8.98 20.43 -0.27
CA ILE A 224 10.20 19.98 -0.95
C ILE A 224 11.45 20.02 -0.04
N THR A 225 11.55 21.01 0.84
CA THR A 225 12.75 21.24 1.67
C THR A 225 13.10 20.05 2.57
N PRO A 226 12.16 19.43 3.31
CA PRO A 226 12.47 18.24 4.11
C PRO A 226 12.89 17.04 3.26
N ILE A 227 12.27 16.87 2.10
CA ILE A 227 12.55 15.77 1.17
C ILE A 227 13.96 15.89 0.60
N SER A 228 14.33 17.09 0.13
CA SER A 228 15.66 17.37 -0.42
C SER A 228 16.76 17.28 0.66
N THR A 229 16.53 17.86 1.84
CA THR A 229 17.47 17.80 2.97
C THR A 229 17.76 16.36 3.38
N TYR A 230 16.72 15.52 3.47
CA TYR A 230 16.88 14.11 3.78
C TYR A 230 17.67 13.35 2.69
N ALA A 231 17.39 13.65 1.42
CA ALA A 231 18.12 13.07 0.28
C ALA A 231 19.62 13.41 0.32
N GLN A 232 19.96 14.68 0.59
CA GLN A 232 21.33 15.17 0.69
C GLN A 232 22.07 14.54 1.88
N GLY A 233 21.41 14.41 3.03
CA GLY A 233 21.98 13.75 4.21
C GLY A 233 22.40 12.31 3.93
N LEU A 234 21.57 11.54 3.22
CA LEU A 234 21.89 10.17 2.84
C LEU A 234 23.04 10.08 1.82
N ALA A 235 23.17 11.06 0.92
CA ALA A 235 24.30 11.13 0.01
C ALA A 235 25.62 11.38 0.78
N ALA A 236 25.61 12.31 1.75
CA ALA A 236 26.77 12.60 2.57
C ALA A 236 27.20 11.41 3.45
N GLU A 237 26.24 10.65 4.00
CA GLU A 237 26.53 9.41 4.73
C GLU A 237 27.18 8.34 3.83
N ARG A 238 26.76 8.24 2.56
CA ARG A 238 27.35 7.30 1.60
C ARG A 238 28.78 7.68 1.23
N ASP A 239 29.05 8.97 1.08
CA ASP A 239 30.37 9.47 0.69
C ASP A 239 31.39 9.47 1.84
N THR A 240 30.92 9.44 3.09
CA THR A 240 31.75 9.36 4.31
C THR A 240 31.92 7.95 4.86
N ALA A 241 31.21 6.95 4.31
CA ALA A 241 31.37 5.55 4.69
C ALA A 241 32.75 5.04 4.22
N PRO A 242 33.61 4.50 5.11
CA PRO A 242 34.89 3.95 4.70
C PRO A 242 34.69 2.81 3.70
N GLU A 243 35.48 2.80 2.63
CA GLU A 243 35.58 1.71 1.65
C GLU A 243 36.16 0.44 2.32
N THR A 244 35.40 -0.19 3.22
CA THR A 244 35.77 -1.45 3.86
C THR A 244 34.65 -2.45 3.66
N SER A 245 34.38 -2.83 2.42
CA SER A 245 33.69 -4.10 2.13
C SER A 245 33.97 -4.69 0.75
N THR A 246 34.55 -3.92 -0.18
CA THR A 246 34.99 -4.45 -1.49
C THR A 246 36.33 -5.18 -1.41
N ASP A 247 37.20 -4.81 -0.47
CA ASP A 247 38.55 -5.40 -0.37
C ASP A 247 38.54 -6.83 0.24
N PHE A 248 37.64 -7.10 1.19
CA PHE A 248 37.47 -8.46 1.74
C PHE A 248 36.84 -9.46 0.74
N ALA A 249 35.98 -8.97 -0.16
CA ALA A 249 35.36 -9.81 -1.18
C ALA A 249 36.37 -10.16 -2.29
N HIS A 250 37.23 -9.22 -2.69
CA HIS A 250 38.31 -9.47 -3.64
C HIS A 250 39.39 -10.40 -3.07
N GLN A 251 39.73 -10.27 -1.79
CA GLN A 251 40.74 -11.12 -1.14
C GLN A 251 40.29 -12.59 -0.98
N ILE A 252 38.99 -12.85 -0.87
CA ILE A 252 38.43 -14.24 -0.86
C ILE A 252 38.34 -14.83 -2.27
N LEU A 253 38.10 -14.00 -3.30
CA LEU A 253 38.04 -14.45 -4.70
C LEU A 253 39.42 -14.78 -5.27
N GLU A 254 40.48 -14.07 -4.88
CA GLU A 254 41.84 -14.40 -5.31
C GLU A 254 42.40 -15.64 -4.60
N ALA A 255 42.01 -15.89 -3.34
CA ALA A 255 42.40 -17.10 -2.61
C ALA A 255 41.68 -18.38 -3.08
N THR A 256 40.60 -18.26 -3.86
CA THR A 256 39.82 -19.40 -4.38
C THR A 256 40.04 -19.67 -5.88
N GLY A 257 40.92 -18.90 -6.54
CA GLY A 257 41.25 -19.03 -7.97
C GLY A 257 42.28 -20.11 -8.34
N SER A 258 42.85 -20.85 -7.39
CA SER A 258 43.77 -21.97 -7.67
C SER A 258 43.23 -23.29 -7.17
N THR A 259 42.26 -23.83 -7.91
CA THR A 259 42.14 -25.24 -8.34
C THR A 259 40.70 -25.49 -8.80
N GLY A 260 40.55 -25.84 -10.08
CA GLY A 260 39.25 -26.16 -10.65
C GLY A 260 38.67 -27.45 -10.06
N ILE A 261 37.35 -27.59 -10.14
CA ILE A 261 36.63 -28.67 -10.84
C ILE A 261 35.12 -28.39 -10.75
N TYR A 262 34.45 -28.75 -11.83
CA TYR A 262 33.01 -28.76 -12.08
C TYR A 262 32.14 -29.45 -11.02
N THR A 263 30.84 -29.20 -11.20
CA THR A 263 29.70 -30.14 -11.13
C THR A 263 28.71 -30.03 -9.96
N ALA A 264 27.45 -29.95 -10.37
CA ALA A 264 26.24 -30.08 -9.58
C ALA A 264 26.12 -31.45 -8.89
N VAL A 265 25.29 -31.48 -7.83
CA VAL A 265 24.16 -32.40 -7.60
C VAL A 265 23.94 -32.65 -6.09
N SER A 266 22.67 -32.49 -5.73
CA SER A 266 21.85 -33.14 -4.70
C SER A 266 22.46 -33.89 -3.51
N SER A 267 21.88 -33.56 -2.34
CA SER A 267 21.29 -34.46 -1.33
C SER A 267 21.97 -35.81 -1.08
N LEU A 268 22.52 -36.01 0.13
CA LEU A 268 22.42 -37.27 0.87
C LEU A 268 22.76 -37.05 2.35
N ASN A 269 21.81 -37.46 3.21
CA ASN A 269 22.05 -37.75 4.62
C ASN A 269 23.04 -38.91 4.73
N VAL A 270 24.12 -38.75 5.50
CA VAL A 270 24.83 -39.87 6.13
C VAL A 270 25.32 -39.43 7.51
N VAL A 271 24.85 -40.16 8.52
CA VAL A 271 25.28 -40.16 9.93
C VAL A 271 26.65 -40.83 10.05
N PRO A 272 27.49 -40.44 11.02
CA PRO A 272 28.38 -41.43 11.64
C PRO A 272 28.17 -41.56 13.15
N GLU A 273 28.27 -42.82 13.57
CA GLU A 273 28.14 -43.36 14.92
C GLU A 273 29.27 -42.96 15.89
N LYS A 274 28.98 -43.20 17.17
CA LYS A 274 29.76 -42.98 18.40
C LYS A 274 31.09 -43.77 18.47
N PRO A 275 31.88 -43.49 19.52
CA PRO A 275 32.18 -44.56 20.49
C PRO A 275 31.80 -44.23 21.94
N GLN A 276 31.72 -45.30 22.75
CA GLN A 276 31.08 -45.45 24.06
C GLN A 276 32.04 -45.28 25.25
N HIS A 277 31.49 -44.89 26.42
CA HIS A 277 31.53 -45.56 27.76
C HIS A 277 31.22 -44.52 28.88
N ALA A 278 30.09 -44.64 29.61
CA ALA A 278 29.93 -45.22 30.97
C ALA A 278 30.44 -44.27 32.09
N ILE A 279 29.77 -43.88 33.20
CA ILE A 279 28.66 -44.40 34.04
C ILE A 279 28.16 -43.26 34.99
N SER A 280 26.89 -43.38 35.39
CA SER A 280 26.14 -42.95 36.60
C SER A 280 25.88 -41.48 37.06
N ASP A 281 24.64 -41.38 37.59
CA ASP A 281 24.09 -40.57 38.67
C ASP A 281 23.67 -39.10 38.48
N GLY A 282 22.35 -38.90 38.62
CA GLY A 282 21.83 -38.10 39.73
C GLY A 282 21.57 -36.62 39.50
N ASN A 283 20.32 -36.24 39.82
CA ASN A 283 19.80 -34.92 40.18
C ASN A 283 19.29 -33.95 39.10
N GLU A 284 18.03 -33.61 39.33
CA GLU A 284 17.33 -32.39 38.94
C GLU A 284 18.19 -31.14 39.22
N ASP A 285 18.25 -30.22 38.25
CA ASP A 285 18.17 -28.81 38.59
C ASP A 285 17.81 -27.90 37.42
N LYS A 286 16.92 -26.95 37.71
CA LYS A 286 16.42 -25.92 36.80
C LYS A 286 17.55 -25.01 36.34
N LYS A 287 17.75 -24.83 35.02
CA LYS A 287 18.48 -23.67 34.49
C LYS A 287 17.90 -23.11 33.18
N LYS A 288 17.45 -21.87 33.31
CA LYS A 288 17.01 -20.89 32.30
C LYS A 288 17.72 -21.05 30.95
N ARG A 289 16.94 -21.35 29.90
CA ARG A 289 17.38 -21.14 28.51
C ARG A 289 17.30 -19.66 28.17
N LYS A 290 18.46 -18.99 28.19
CA LYS A 290 18.70 -17.72 27.49
C LYS A 290 18.42 -17.95 26.00
N GLY A 291 17.30 -17.42 25.52
CA GLY A 291 17.03 -17.33 24.09
C GLY A 291 18.09 -16.44 23.44
N LYS A 292 18.78 -16.96 22.43
CA LYS A 292 19.65 -16.19 21.54
C LYS A 292 18.84 -15.02 20.97
N ASN A 293 19.23 -13.79 21.31
CA ASN A 293 18.76 -12.59 20.62
C ASN A 293 19.04 -12.77 19.13
N LYS A 294 17.97 -12.95 18.35
CA LYS A 294 18.01 -12.83 16.90
C LYS A 294 18.32 -11.36 16.64
N LYS A 295 19.57 -11.08 16.24
CA LYS A 295 20.02 -9.76 15.79
C LYS A 295 18.96 -9.26 14.80
N LYS A 296 18.25 -8.19 15.17
CA LYS A 296 17.28 -7.50 14.31
C LYS A 296 18.08 -7.18 13.03
N ARG A 297 17.64 -7.70 11.88
CA ARG A 297 18.18 -7.23 10.61
C ARG A 297 17.91 -5.74 10.59
N ASP A 298 18.98 -4.95 10.45
CA ASP A 298 18.85 -3.51 10.29
C ASP A 298 17.87 -3.27 9.14
N ALA A 299 16.87 -2.42 9.41
CA ALA A 299 15.89 -2.05 8.41
C ALA A 299 16.64 -1.50 7.19
N ALA A 300 16.24 -1.92 5.99
CA ALA A 300 16.83 -1.38 4.76
C ALA A 300 16.83 0.15 4.83
N VAL A 301 17.95 0.78 4.48
CA VAL A 301 18.10 2.23 4.43
C VAL A 301 16.99 2.77 3.54
N VAL A 302 16.03 3.48 4.12
CA VAL A 302 14.91 4.06 3.38
C VAL A 302 15.28 5.49 3.09
N GLY A 303 15.50 5.83 1.82
CA GLY A 303 15.67 7.21 1.37
C GLY A 303 14.37 7.87 0.95
N PRO A 304 14.38 9.16 0.59
CA PRO A 304 13.24 9.75 -0.09
C PRO A 304 13.19 9.16 -1.51
N TRP A 305 12.13 8.40 -1.80
CA TRP A 305 11.96 7.73 -3.08
C TRP A 305 11.17 8.57 -4.10
N LEU A 306 10.85 9.82 -3.76
CA LEU A 306 9.99 10.67 -4.58
C LEU A 306 10.62 10.92 -5.94
N ALA A 307 10.13 10.18 -6.94
CA ALA A 307 10.57 10.24 -8.32
C ALA A 307 9.71 11.19 -9.15
N LYS A 308 8.44 11.38 -8.75
CA LYS A 308 7.49 12.27 -9.42
C LYS A 308 6.71 13.06 -8.40
N LEU A 309 6.73 14.38 -8.58
CA LEU A 309 5.94 15.33 -7.81
C LEU A 309 5.11 16.16 -8.80
N HIS A 310 3.78 16.05 -8.70
CA HIS A 310 2.85 16.79 -9.55
C HIS A 310 2.21 17.93 -8.75
N LEU A 311 2.54 19.17 -9.12
CA LEU A 311 2.13 20.42 -8.45
C LEU A 311 1.44 21.40 -9.41
N ALA A 312 0.91 20.93 -10.54
CA ALA A 312 0.18 21.82 -11.45
C ALA A 312 -1.01 22.48 -10.74
N ASP A 313 -1.38 23.69 -11.16
CA ASP A 313 -2.54 24.41 -10.64
C ASP A 313 -2.52 24.59 -9.10
N ASN A 314 -1.35 24.94 -8.54
CA ASN A 314 -1.16 25.21 -7.10
C ASN A 314 -0.92 26.69 -6.76
N GLY A 315 -1.03 27.60 -7.73
CA GLY A 315 -0.66 29.01 -7.55
C GLY A 315 0.84 29.28 -7.52
N ILE A 316 1.65 28.38 -8.09
CA ILE A 316 3.12 28.49 -8.21
C ILE A 316 3.59 29.23 -9.47
N ASP A 317 2.68 29.94 -10.15
CA ASP A 317 2.89 30.59 -11.45
C ASP A 317 2.77 32.13 -11.37
N GLY A 318 2.75 32.69 -10.15
CA GLY A 318 2.63 34.13 -9.90
C GLY A 318 1.20 34.65 -9.93
N ARG A 319 0.22 33.78 -10.22
CA ARG A 319 -1.22 34.08 -10.13
C ARG A 319 -1.82 33.73 -8.78
N GLY A 320 -1.06 33.08 -7.90
CA GLY A 320 -1.42 32.84 -6.49
C GLY A 320 -1.30 34.11 -5.63
N ASP A 321 -1.60 33.99 -4.34
CA ASP A 321 -1.63 35.15 -3.42
C ASP A 321 -0.23 35.74 -3.16
N GLU A 322 0.82 34.95 -3.37
CA GLU A 322 2.22 35.36 -3.21
C GLU A 322 2.78 36.16 -4.40
N GLY A 323 2.08 36.17 -5.54
CA GLY A 323 2.48 36.93 -6.73
C GLY A 323 3.85 36.56 -7.30
N GLU A 324 4.43 37.46 -8.11
CA GLU A 324 5.73 37.28 -8.76
C GLU A 324 6.90 37.14 -7.78
N THR A 325 6.82 37.78 -6.61
CA THR A 325 7.87 37.70 -5.59
C THR A 325 8.02 36.27 -5.06
N GLY A 326 6.91 35.58 -4.77
CA GLY A 326 6.95 34.18 -4.33
C GLY A 326 7.55 33.25 -5.38
N VAL A 327 7.26 33.49 -6.66
CA VAL A 327 7.84 32.71 -7.77
C VAL A 327 9.34 32.89 -7.87
N LEU A 328 9.85 34.12 -7.69
CA LEU A 328 11.28 34.40 -7.70
C LEU A 328 12.00 33.65 -6.58
N GLU A 329 11.47 33.70 -5.36
CA GLU A 329 12.02 32.97 -4.21
C GLU A 329 11.95 31.46 -4.41
N PHE A 330 10.84 30.94 -4.93
CA PHE A 330 10.67 29.53 -5.24
C PHE A 330 11.68 29.04 -6.29
N SER A 331 11.86 29.84 -7.35
CA SER A 331 12.78 29.50 -8.44
C SER A 331 14.23 29.43 -7.97
N GLN A 332 14.63 30.33 -7.05
CA GLN A 332 15.98 30.31 -6.45
C GLN A 332 16.24 29.04 -5.62
N LEU A 333 15.20 28.45 -5.04
CA LEU A 333 15.32 27.20 -4.27
C LEU A 333 15.45 25.95 -5.16
N LEU A 334 14.99 26.04 -6.42
CA LEU A 334 15.04 24.93 -7.37
C LEU A 334 16.36 24.87 -8.17
N THR A 335 17.17 25.94 -8.14
CA THR A 335 18.48 26.03 -8.83
C THR A 335 19.64 25.72 -7.91
#